data_AF-N9AB49-F1
#
_entry.id   AF-N9AB49-F1
#
_cell.length_a   1.000
_cell.length_b   1.000
_cell.length_c   1.000
_cell.angle_alpha   90.00
_cell.angle_beta   90.00
_cell.angle_gamma   90.00
#
_symmetry.space_group_name_H-M   'P 1'
#
loop_
_entity.id
_entity.type
_entity.pdbx_description
1 polymer ?
#
loop_
_entity_poly.entity_id
_entity_poly.type
_entity_poly.pdbx_seq_one_letter_code
_entity_poly.pdbx_strand_id
1 'polypeptide(L)'
;MNQIVDVTPNTLTSTSSVIPYSHNDIKNMFDELHAAFQNAETWAKRVENIIDDVPIAAINQMRYAGYHISKVLSKSNFFPAEAPHQCLVNIDDLRSAYKHLLRAYFDSLDQLTQQLEAELKTYEASFQDLNLVVTDHFPDFFDWMDAVTEIGQFDISHNTESVNQFAISKNDREAHYQKIVDKIEDLVKIKKQFRAIANCLVVQAK
;
A
#
# COMPACT_ATOMS: atom_id res chain seq x y z
N MET A 1 -46.87 1.24 18.46
CA MET A 1 -46.07 0.27 19.23
C MET A 1 -45.58 -0.78 18.26
N ASN A 2 -44.36 -0.61 17.73
CA ASN A 2 -43.75 -1.59 16.84
C ASN A 2 -42.92 -2.55 17.69
N GLN A 3 -43.24 -3.84 17.61
CA GLN A 3 -42.44 -4.92 18.18
C GLN A 3 -41.05 -4.88 17.53
N ILE A 4 -40.03 -4.67 18.35
CA ILE A 4 -38.64 -4.97 18.01
C ILE A 4 -38.58 -6.49 17.93
N VAL A 5 -38.36 -7.02 16.74
CA VAL A 5 -38.04 -8.43 16.53
C VAL A 5 -36.65 -8.62 17.09
N ASP A 6 -36.52 -9.38 18.18
CA ASP A 6 -35.23 -9.83 18.71
C ASP A 6 -34.51 -10.61 17.61
N VAL A 7 -33.51 -9.98 17.02
CA VAL A 7 -32.55 -10.66 16.16
C VAL A 7 -31.70 -11.50 17.10
N THR A 8 -32.03 -12.80 17.19
CA THR A 8 -31.18 -13.79 17.84
C THR A 8 -29.75 -13.61 17.33
N PRO A 9 -28.73 -13.54 18.20
CA PRO A 9 -27.35 -13.49 17.75
C PRO A 9 -27.12 -14.74 16.90
N ASN A 10 -26.78 -14.53 15.64
CA ASN A 10 -26.22 -15.59 14.82
C ASN A 10 -24.96 -16.04 15.55
N THR A 11 -25.06 -17.13 16.30
CA THR A 11 -23.93 -17.88 16.82
C THR A 11 -23.19 -18.41 15.61
N LEU A 12 -22.28 -17.60 15.07
CA LEU A 12 -21.13 -18.06 14.33
C LEU A 12 -20.30 -18.90 15.30
N THR A 13 -20.66 -20.16 15.46
CA THR A 13 -19.75 -21.20 15.94
C THR A 13 -18.77 -21.51 14.80
N SER A 14 -18.03 -20.51 14.34
CA SER A 14 -16.69 -20.79 13.88
C SER A 14 -15.88 -20.90 15.15
N THR A 15 -15.62 -22.11 15.62
CA THR A 15 -14.51 -22.32 16.53
C THR A 15 -13.28 -21.79 15.81
N SER A 16 -12.90 -20.53 16.04
CA SER A 16 -11.52 -20.11 15.82
C SER A 16 -10.72 -21.19 16.51
N SER A 17 -9.93 -21.93 15.74
CA SER A 17 -8.98 -22.89 16.28
C SER A 17 -8.03 -22.08 17.16
N VAL A 18 -8.36 -21.94 18.44
CA VAL A 18 -7.52 -21.30 19.44
C VAL A 18 -6.38 -22.27 19.69
N ILE A 19 -5.42 -22.26 18.77
CA ILE A 19 -4.16 -22.95 18.94
C ILE A 19 -3.42 -22.18 20.03
N PRO A 20 -2.93 -22.85 21.09
CA PRO A 20 -2.10 -22.18 22.08
C PRO A 20 -0.77 -21.79 21.44
N TYR A 21 -0.40 -20.52 21.60
CA TYR A 21 0.89 -20.00 21.14
C TYR A 21 1.80 -19.75 22.33
N SER A 22 3.10 -19.94 22.17
CA SER A 22 4.03 -19.49 23.21
C SER A 22 4.07 -17.97 23.25
N HIS A 23 4.43 -17.41 24.39
CA HIS A 23 4.67 -15.96 24.51
C HIS A 23 5.72 -15.46 23.51
N ASN A 24 6.73 -16.28 23.20
CA ASN A 24 7.76 -15.94 22.24
C ASN A 24 7.22 -15.89 20.80
N ASP A 25 6.35 -16.82 20.42
CA ASP A 25 5.74 -16.82 19.08
C ASP A 25 4.89 -15.57 18.88
N ILE A 26 4.07 -15.23 19.87
CA ILE A 26 3.24 -14.02 19.84
C ILE A 26 4.11 -12.77 19.79
N LYS A 27 5.18 -12.71 20.58
CA LYS A 27 6.13 -11.60 20.54
C LYS A 27 6.74 -11.44 19.14
N ASN A 28 7.23 -12.52 18.55
CA ASN A 28 7.82 -12.49 17.20
C ASN A 28 6.80 -11.99 16.16
N MET A 29 5.54 -12.41 16.24
CA MET A 29 4.49 -11.90 15.35
C MET A 29 4.22 -10.41 15.54
N PHE A 30 4.25 -9.89 16.77
CA PHE A 30 4.14 -8.46 17.02
C PHE A 30 5.38 -7.68 16.56
N ASP A 31 6.57 -8.25 16.68
CA ASP A 31 7.80 -7.65 16.15
C ASP A 31 7.72 -7.54 14.60
N GLU A 32 7.25 -8.58 13.92
CA GLU A 32 7.00 -8.57 12.46
C GLU A 32 5.95 -7.53 12.06
N LEU A 33 4.84 -7.44 12.80
CA LEU A 33 3.81 -6.41 12.59
C LEU A 33 4.36 -5.01 12.77
N HIS A 34 5.19 -4.81 13.80
CA HIS A 34 5.81 -3.52 14.05
C HIS A 34 6.74 -3.11 12.91
N ALA A 35 7.60 -4.03 12.45
CA ALA A 35 8.48 -3.79 11.31
C ALA A 35 7.68 -3.49 10.02
N ALA A 36 6.60 -4.22 9.77
CA ALA A 36 5.71 -3.96 8.62
C ALA A 36 5.03 -2.59 8.71
N PHE A 37 4.61 -2.17 9.91
CA PHE A 37 4.02 -0.85 10.13
C PHE A 37 5.04 0.26 9.87
N GLN A 38 6.25 0.14 10.42
CA GLN A 38 7.33 1.11 10.19
C GLN A 38 7.66 1.23 8.71
N ASN A 39 7.73 0.11 7.98
CA ASN A 39 7.99 0.14 6.55
C ASN A 39 6.85 0.84 5.78
N ALA A 40 5.60 0.51 6.08
CA ALA A 40 4.43 1.14 5.46
C ALA A 40 4.39 2.65 5.73
N GLU A 41 4.59 3.07 6.98
CA GLU A 41 4.63 4.48 7.38
C GLU A 41 5.76 5.24 6.68
N THR A 42 6.96 4.66 6.66
CA THR A 42 8.14 5.26 6.01
C THR A 42 7.88 5.52 4.54
N TRP A 43 7.33 4.54 3.82
CA TRP A 43 7.04 4.68 2.40
C TRP A 43 5.84 5.58 2.12
N ALA A 44 4.78 5.51 2.91
CA ALA A 44 3.66 6.44 2.80
C ALA A 44 4.14 7.89 2.96
N LYS A 45 4.99 8.17 3.95
CA LYS A 45 5.52 9.51 4.18
C LYS A 45 6.52 9.93 3.10
N ARG A 46 7.36 9.01 2.63
CA ARG A 46 8.30 9.28 1.55
C ARG A 46 7.54 9.63 0.26
N VAL A 47 6.52 8.86 -0.09
CA VAL A 47 5.66 9.13 -1.24
C VAL A 47 4.97 10.47 -1.06
N GLU A 48 4.34 10.74 0.10
CA GLU A 48 3.71 12.05 0.39
C GLU A 48 4.65 13.22 0.11
N ASN A 49 5.91 13.13 0.52
CA ASN A 49 6.91 14.17 0.29
C ASN A 49 7.38 14.26 -1.18
N ILE A 50 7.23 13.20 -1.98
CA ILE A 50 7.59 13.22 -3.40
C ILE A 50 6.47 13.86 -4.20
N ILE A 51 5.24 13.37 -4.04
CA ILE A 51 4.09 13.80 -4.83
C ILE A 51 3.39 15.05 -4.26
N ASP A 52 3.75 15.49 -3.06
CA ASP A 52 3.09 16.57 -2.31
C ASP A 52 1.59 16.27 -2.06
N ASP A 53 1.22 15.00 -1.93
CA ASP A 53 -0.15 14.54 -1.70
C ASP A 53 -0.18 13.27 -0.83
N VAL A 54 -1.22 13.14 0.00
CA VAL A 54 -1.31 12.05 0.98
C VAL A 54 -1.76 10.75 0.29
N PRO A 55 -1.06 9.62 0.50
CA PRO A 55 -1.48 8.35 -0.09
C PRO A 55 -2.68 7.73 0.64
N ILE A 56 -3.90 8.23 0.34
CA ILE A 56 -5.14 7.90 1.05
C ILE A 56 -5.41 6.39 1.10
N ALA A 57 -5.15 5.67 0.00
CA ALA A 57 -5.32 4.23 -0.05
C ALA A 57 -4.46 3.53 1.01
N ALA A 58 -3.17 3.89 1.08
CA ALA A 58 -2.24 3.35 2.08
C ALA A 58 -2.66 3.68 3.52
N ILE A 59 -3.07 4.93 3.77
CA ILE A 59 -3.56 5.35 5.09
C ILE A 59 -4.79 4.53 5.51
N ASN A 60 -5.70 4.24 4.59
CA ASN A 60 -6.87 3.40 4.87
C ASN A 60 -6.46 1.96 5.22
N GLN A 61 -5.47 1.39 4.52
CA GLN A 61 -4.94 0.08 4.88
C GLN A 61 -4.32 0.07 6.29
N MET A 62 -3.54 1.10 6.65
CA MET A 62 -2.98 1.22 8.00
C MET A 62 -4.08 1.34 9.07
N ARG A 63 -5.19 2.04 8.78
CA ARG A 63 -6.37 2.09 9.66
C ARG A 63 -7.00 0.71 9.85
N TYR A 64 -7.16 -0.07 8.77
CA TYR A 64 -7.67 -1.43 8.88
C TYR A 64 -6.72 -2.34 9.67
N ALA A 65 -5.41 -2.20 9.50
CA ALA A 65 -4.44 -2.90 10.33
C ALA A 65 -4.62 -2.58 11.82
N GLY A 66 -4.78 -1.28 12.16
CA GLY A 66 -5.08 -0.84 13.52
C GLY A 66 -6.38 -1.42 14.07
N TYR A 67 -7.43 -1.50 13.26
CA TYR A 67 -8.69 -2.16 13.63
C TYR A 67 -8.46 -3.64 13.98
N HIS A 68 -7.74 -4.39 13.16
CA HIS A 68 -7.45 -5.80 13.45
C HIS A 68 -6.59 -5.96 14.71
N ILE A 69 -5.56 -5.13 14.91
CA ILE A 69 -4.76 -5.13 16.15
C ILE A 69 -5.64 -4.85 17.37
N SER A 70 -6.57 -3.89 17.30
CA SER A 70 -7.49 -3.60 18.39
C SER A 70 -8.41 -4.78 18.74
N LYS A 71 -8.83 -5.56 17.74
CA LYS A 71 -9.60 -6.81 17.95
C LYS A 71 -8.75 -7.87 18.66
N VAL A 72 -7.49 -8.01 18.28
CA VAL A 72 -6.57 -8.94 18.95
C VAL A 72 -6.44 -8.55 20.42
N LEU A 73 -6.14 -7.29 20.72
CA LEU A 73 -5.95 -6.83 22.10
C LEU A 73 -7.21 -6.98 22.95
N SER A 74 -8.40 -6.78 22.38
CA SER A 74 -9.67 -6.86 23.13
C SER A 74 -10.21 -8.28 23.32
N LYS A 75 -9.83 -9.24 22.45
CA LYS A 75 -10.39 -10.60 22.46
C LYS A 75 -9.40 -11.68 22.86
N SER A 76 -8.12 -11.34 23.05
CA SER A 76 -7.08 -12.32 23.40
C SER A 76 -6.84 -12.39 24.90
N ASN A 77 -6.50 -13.59 25.37
CA ASN A 77 -5.97 -13.78 26.71
C ASN A 77 -4.47 -14.09 26.61
N PHE A 78 -3.65 -13.07 26.81
CA PHE A 78 -2.20 -13.20 26.74
C PHE A 78 -1.60 -13.92 27.95
N PHE A 79 -2.31 -13.95 29.08
CA PHE A 79 -1.84 -14.51 30.35
C PHE A 79 -2.93 -15.36 31.01
N PRO A 80 -3.32 -16.49 30.40
CA PRO A 80 -4.33 -17.38 30.96
C PRO A 80 -3.82 -18.02 32.25
N ALA A 81 -4.60 -17.90 33.34
CA ALA A 81 -4.25 -18.42 34.66
C ALA A 81 -3.98 -19.93 34.67
N GLU A 82 -4.70 -20.69 33.84
CA GLU A 82 -4.59 -22.15 33.74
C GLU A 82 -3.43 -22.62 32.84
N ALA A 83 -2.83 -21.71 32.06
CA ALA A 83 -1.76 -22.02 31.11
C ALA A 83 -0.72 -20.87 31.02
N PRO A 84 0.02 -20.58 32.11
CA PRO A 84 0.84 -19.37 32.24
C PRO A 84 1.99 -19.23 31.24
N HIS A 85 2.29 -20.27 30.46
CA HIS A 85 3.30 -20.25 29.41
C HIS A 85 2.73 -20.06 28.00
N GLN A 86 1.41 -19.94 27.87
CA GLN A 86 0.70 -19.85 26.59
C GLN A 86 -0.09 -18.55 26.48
N CYS A 87 -0.40 -18.15 25.25
CA CYS A 87 -1.33 -17.09 24.93
C CYS A 87 -2.48 -17.67 24.09
N LEU A 88 -3.69 -17.22 24.37
CA LEU A 88 -4.90 -17.53 23.60
C LEU A 88 -5.24 -16.31 22.75
N VAL A 89 -4.73 -16.29 21.51
CA VAL A 89 -4.74 -15.11 20.64
C VAL A 89 -5.45 -15.43 19.33
N ASN A 90 -6.24 -14.49 18.80
CA ASN A 90 -6.77 -14.61 17.45
C ASN A 90 -5.70 -14.29 16.41
N ILE A 91 -4.96 -15.31 15.95
CA ILE A 91 -3.91 -15.14 14.95
C ILE A 91 -4.43 -14.69 13.58
N ASP A 92 -5.67 -15.01 13.23
CA ASP A 92 -6.22 -14.59 11.93
C ASP A 92 -6.37 -13.08 11.85
N ASP A 93 -6.69 -12.42 12.97
CA ASP A 93 -6.68 -10.96 13.05
C ASP A 93 -5.24 -10.40 13.00
N LEU A 94 -4.24 -11.05 13.64
CA LEU A 94 -2.83 -10.63 13.50
C LEU A 94 -2.33 -10.76 12.05
N ARG A 95 -2.62 -11.88 11.38
CA ARG A 95 -2.29 -12.09 9.95
C ARG A 95 -3.00 -11.08 9.06
N SER A 96 -4.25 -10.75 9.36
CA SER A 96 -5.02 -9.75 8.62
C SER A 96 -4.39 -8.36 8.77
N ALA A 97 -3.99 -7.99 10.00
CA ALA A 97 -3.26 -6.74 10.22
C ALA A 97 -1.97 -6.68 9.38
N TYR A 98 -1.17 -7.75 9.38
CA TYR A 98 0.06 -7.81 8.60
C TYR A 98 -0.20 -7.65 7.09
N LYS A 99 -1.24 -8.32 6.55
CA LYS A 99 -1.64 -8.18 5.15
C LYS A 99 -2.02 -6.74 4.79
N HIS A 100 -2.74 -6.05 5.67
CA HIS A 100 -3.08 -4.65 5.47
C HIS A 100 -1.83 -3.76 5.49
N LEU A 101 -0.85 -4.01 6.36
CA LEU A 101 0.40 -3.24 6.38
C LEU A 101 1.23 -3.46 5.11
N LEU A 102 1.32 -4.70 4.61
CA LEU A 102 1.92 -4.95 3.30
C LEU A 102 1.17 -4.23 2.18
N ARG A 103 -0.16 -4.25 2.20
CA ARG A 103 -0.96 -3.55 1.19
C ARG A 103 -0.80 -2.03 1.29
N ALA A 104 -0.61 -1.46 2.48
CA ALA A 104 -0.34 -0.04 2.66
C ALA A 104 0.98 0.38 1.98
N TYR A 105 2.02 -0.43 2.15
CA TYR A 105 3.30 -0.24 1.46
C TYR A 105 3.13 -0.27 -0.08
N PHE A 106 2.41 -1.28 -0.59
CA PHE A 106 2.12 -1.43 -2.01
C PHE A 106 1.30 -0.28 -2.58
N ASP A 107 0.19 0.08 -1.92
CA ASP A 107 -0.70 1.18 -2.34
C ASP A 107 0.05 2.52 -2.37
N SER A 108 1.04 2.73 -1.49
CA SER A 108 1.87 3.95 -1.52
C SER A 108 2.71 4.03 -2.80
N LEU A 109 3.36 2.93 -3.17
CA LEU A 109 4.21 2.88 -4.36
C LEU A 109 3.39 2.91 -5.66
N ASP A 110 2.23 2.24 -5.69
CA ASP A 110 1.28 2.31 -6.81
C ASP A 110 0.82 3.76 -7.03
N GLN A 111 0.49 4.48 -5.96
CA GLN A 111 0.02 5.87 -6.08
C GLN A 111 1.12 6.80 -6.62
N LEU A 112 2.38 6.58 -6.23
CA LEU A 112 3.51 7.35 -6.76
C LEU A 112 3.60 7.24 -8.28
N THR A 113 3.65 6.03 -8.82
CA THR A 113 3.82 5.83 -10.28
C THR A 113 2.60 6.35 -11.04
N GLN A 114 1.38 6.08 -10.53
CA GLN A 114 0.14 6.56 -11.15
C GLN A 114 0.05 8.08 -11.21
N GLN A 115 0.42 8.79 -10.14
CA GLN A 115 0.37 10.25 -10.14
C GLN A 115 1.43 10.87 -11.07
N LEU A 116 2.66 10.33 -11.08
CA LEU A 116 3.69 10.82 -12.00
C LEU A 116 3.29 10.61 -13.46
N GLU A 117 2.71 9.45 -13.79
CA GLU A 117 2.21 9.15 -15.12
C GLU A 117 1.08 10.11 -15.52
N ALA A 118 0.13 10.35 -14.61
CA ALA A 118 -1.00 11.26 -14.85
C ALA A 118 -0.54 12.72 -15.03
N GLU A 119 0.41 13.20 -14.23
CA GLU A 119 0.98 14.54 -14.34
C GLU A 119 1.74 14.71 -15.67
N LEU A 120 2.58 13.75 -16.05
CA LEU A 120 3.26 13.76 -17.35
C LEU A 120 2.26 13.83 -18.51
N LYS A 121 1.23 12.98 -18.51
CA LYS A 121 0.20 13.01 -19.57
C LYS A 121 -0.54 14.35 -19.62
N THR A 122 -0.79 14.95 -18.46
CA THR A 122 -1.42 16.28 -18.37
C THR A 122 -0.52 17.37 -18.97
N TYR A 123 0.79 17.30 -18.71
CA TYR A 123 1.73 18.23 -19.32
C TYR A 123 1.83 18.04 -20.83
N GLU A 124 1.91 16.81 -21.32
CA GLU A 124 1.93 16.53 -22.76
C GLU A 124 0.71 17.16 -23.46
N ALA A 125 -0.49 16.92 -22.93
CA ALA A 125 -1.72 17.52 -23.44
C ALA A 125 -1.67 19.06 -23.42
N SER A 126 -1.15 19.65 -22.35
CA SER A 126 -1.02 21.12 -22.23
C SER A 126 -0.07 21.72 -23.28
N PHE A 127 1.03 21.04 -23.62
CA PHE A 127 1.91 21.46 -24.72
C PHE A 127 1.23 21.33 -26.09
N GLN A 128 0.49 20.22 -26.30
CA GLN A 128 -0.28 19.99 -27.52
C GLN A 128 -1.34 21.08 -27.74
N ASP A 129 -2.06 21.48 -26.69
CA ASP A 129 -3.07 22.55 -26.74
C ASP A 129 -2.48 23.91 -27.15
N LEU A 130 -1.19 24.14 -26.85
CA LEU A 130 -0.45 25.34 -27.26
C LEU A 130 0.24 25.19 -28.63
N ASN A 131 0.07 24.07 -29.32
CA ASN A 131 0.81 23.70 -30.55
C ASN A 131 2.35 23.74 -30.37
N LEU A 132 2.83 23.34 -29.20
CA LEU A 132 4.24 23.27 -28.87
C LEU A 132 4.73 21.82 -28.81
N VAL A 133 5.98 21.61 -29.22
CA VAL A 133 6.65 20.31 -29.10
C VAL A 133 7.33 20.24 -27.74
N VAL A 134 6.85 19.37 -26.85
CA VAL A 134 7.37 19.27 -25.47
C VAL A 134 8.88 19.00 -25.42
N THR A 135 9.40 18.20 -26.35
CA THR A 135 10.82 17.83 -26.41
C THR A 135 11.76 18.97 -26.82
N ASP A 136 11.24 20.05 -27.42
CA ASP A 136 12.03 21.25 -27.69
C ASP A 136 12.42 21.97 -26.38
N HIS A 137 11.63 21.76 -25.32
CA HIS A 137 11.85 22.34 -23.99
C HIS A 137 12.39 21.32 -22.98
N PHE A 138 11.96 20.06 -23.11
CA PHE A 138 12.29 18.97 -22.20
C PHE A 138 12.66 17.72 -23.02
N PRO A 139 13.94 17.60 -23.48
CA PRO A 139 14.35 16.54 -24.41
C PRO A 139 14.07 15.11 -23.90
N ASP A 140 14.21 14.89 -22.60
CA ASP A 140 14.06 13.58 -21.97
C ASP A 140 12.60 13.24 -21.61
N PHE A 141 11.62 14.04 -22.04
CA PHE A 141 10.24 13.94 -21.57
C PHE A 141 9.60 12.56 -21.84
N PHE A 142 9.77 12.03 -23.05
CA PHE A 142 9.22 10.72 -23.40
C PHE A 142 9.99 9.58 -22.73
N ASP A 143 11.30 9.73 -22.50
CA ASP A 143 12.08 8.77 -21.71
C ASP A 143 11.57 8.70 -20.26
N TRP A 144 11.18 9.84 -19.68
CA TRP A 144 10.55 9.87 -18.36
C TRP A 144 9.19 9.19 -18.35
N MET A 145 8.37 9.42 -19.38
CA MET A 145 7.05 8.78 -19.52
C MET A 145 7.19 7.25 -19.63
N ASP A 146 8.08 6.78 -20.49
CA ASP A 146 8.33 5.36 -20.69
C ASP A 146 8.86 4.71 -19.42
N ALA A 147 9.80 5.36 -18.72
CA ALA A 147 10.35 4.87 -17.46
C ALA A 147 9.27 4.75 -16.37
N VAL A 148 8.43 5.77 -16.18
CA VAL A 148 7.35 5.73 -15.17
C VAL A 148 6.34 4.63 -15.53
N THR A 149 6.00 4.50 -16.80
CA THR A 149 5.05 3.48 -17.30
C THR A 149 5.59 2.07 -17.09
N GLU A 150 6.85 1.81 -17.45
CA GLU A 150 7.50 0.50 -17.27
C GLU A 150 7.58 0.11 -15.78
N ILE A 151 7.97 1.06 -14.92
CA ILE A 151 8.09 0.83 -13.48
C ILE A 151 6.71 0.57 -12.84
N GLY A 152 5.68 1.29 -13.28
CA GLY A 152 4.31 1.18 -12.77
C GLY A 152 3.55 -0.05 -13.29
N GLN A 153 3.98 -0.67 -14.38
CA GLN A 153 3.32 -1.85 -14.93
C GLN A 153 3.57 -3.08 -14.05
N PHE A 154 2.52 -3.54 -13.39
CA PHE A 154 2.49 -4.86 -12.77
C PHE A 154 1.96 -5.88 -13.79
N ASP A 155 2.86 -6.46 -14.60
CA ASP A 155 2.51 -7.52 -15.53
C ASP A 155 2.31 -8.85 -14.79
N ILE A 156 1.06 -9.26 -14.63
CA ILE A 156 0.71 -10.64 -14.23
C ILE A 156 0.50 -11.45 -15.51
N SER A 157 1.52 -11.56 -16.34
CA SER A 157 1.48 -12.52 -17.43
C SER A 157 1.62 -13.92 -16.81
N HIS A 158 0.65 -14.79 -17.11
CA HIS A 158 0.51 -16.22 -16.76
C HIS A 158 -0.46 -16.59 -15.62
N ASN A 159 -1.74 -16.66 -16.02
CA ASN A 159 -2.63 -17.81 -15.80
C ASN A 159 -3.30 -18.08 -14.43
N THR A 160 -4.60 -18.38 -14.55
CA THR A 160 -5.53 -19.09 -13.66
C THR A 160 -6.15 -18.43 -12.42
N GLU A 161 -7.47 -18.27 -12.55
CA GLU A 161 -8.50 -18.25 -11.52
C GLU A 161 -8.26 -19.28 -10.40
N SER A 162 -7.96 -18.84 -9.18
CA SER A 162 -8.41 -19.45 -7.91
C SER A 162 -7.69 -18.81 -6.71
N VAL A 163 -8.28 -19.01 -5.54
CA VAL A 163 -7.97 -18.45 -4.21
C VAL A 163 -6.51 -18.74 -3.71
N ASN A 164 -5.70 -19.49 -4.47
CA ASN A 164 -4.27 -19.71 -4.21
C ASN A 164 -3.37 -18.49 -4.52
N GLN A 165 -3.93 -17.36 -4.95
CA GLN A 165 -3.20 -16.15 -5.31
C GLN A 165 -2.33 -15.56 -4.18
N PHE A 166 -2.61 -15.75 -2.89
CA PHE A 166 -1.86 -15.04 -1.85
C PHE A 166 -0.40 -15.51 -1.66
N ALA A 167 -0.14 -16.81 -1.77
CA ALA A 167 1.19 -17.38 -1.52
C ALA A 167 2.13 -17.29 -2.73
N ILE A 168 1.59 -17.41 -3.95
CA ILE A 168 2.33 -17.15 -5.20
C ILE A 168 2.52 -15.62 -5.38
N SER A 169 1.57 -14.78 -4.93
CA SER A 169 1.68 -13.32 -5.08
C SER A 169 2.69 -12.62 -4.17
N LYS A 170 3.14 -13.20 -3.05
CA LYS A 170 3.99 -12.43 -2.12
C LYS A 170 5.34 -12.10 -2.77
N ASN A 171 6.03 -13.10 -3.30
CA ASN A 171 7.34 -12.92 -3.89
C ASN A 171 7.29 -12.09 -5.17
N ASP A 172 6.28 -12.30 -6.02
CA ASP A 172 6.11 -11.55 -7.27
C ASP A 172 5.76 -10.07 -7.00
N ARG A 173 4.91 -9.81 -5.99
CA ARG A 173 4.62 -8.45 -5.54
C ARG A 173 5.85 -7.81 -4.93
N GLU A 174 6.52 -8.49 -4.00
CA GLU A 174 7.75 -7.97 -3.39
C GLU A 174 8.81 -7.65 -4.46
N ALA A 175 9.00 -8.52 -5.45
CA ALA A 175 9.90 -8.27 -6.57
C ALA A 175 9.47 -7.08 -7.43
N HIS A 176 8.17 -6.94 -7.73
CA HIS A 176 7.67 -5.77 -8.47
C HIS A 176 7.88 -4.48 -7.69
N TYR A 177 7.43 -4.42 -6.44
CA TYR A 177 7.55 -3.21 -5.63
C TYR A 177 9.01 -2.86 -5.34
N GLN A 178 9.91 -3.86 -5.27
CA GLN A 178 11.35 -3.61 -5.19
C GLN A 178 11.88 -2.87 -6.43
N LYS A 179 11.36 -3.11 -7.64
CA LYS A 179 11.74 -2.33 -8.83
C LYS A 179 11.44 -0.85 -8.66
N ILE A 180 10.27 -0.52 -8.09
CA ILE A 180 9.87 0.86 -7.80
C ILE A 180 10.82 1.47 -6.77
N VAL A 181 11.14 0.72 -5.71
CA VAL A 181 12.12 1.14 -4.68
C VAL A 181 13.50 1.41 -5.27
N ASP A 182 14.00 0.51 -6.12
CA ASP A 182 15.32 0.63 -6.75
C ASP A 182 15.42 1.85 -7.68
N LYS A 183 14.29 2.28 -8.22
CA LYS A 183 14.17 3.44 -9.12
C LYS A 183 13.67 4.71 -8.44
N ILE A 184 13.52 4.72 -7.11
CA ILE A 184 12.91 5.83 -6.38
C ILE A 184 13.63 7.17 -6.63
N GLU A 185 14.96 7.17 -6.71
CA GLU A 185 15.72 8.40 -6.94
C GLU A 185 15.52 8.96 -8.35
N ASP A 186 15.24 8.10 -9.34
CA ASP A 186 14.93 8.55 -10.69
C ASP A 186 13.51 9.14 -10.74
N LEU A 187 12.53 8.53 -10.06
CA LEU A 187 11.19 9.08 -9.89
C LEU A 187 11.20 10.45 -9.18
N VAL A 188 12.04 10.60 -8.15
CA VAL A 188 12.26 11.89 -7.46
C VAL A 188 12.82 12.95 -8.41
N LYS A 189 13.78 12.59 -9.28
CA LYS A 189 14.33 13.52 -10.27
C LYS A 189 13.28 13.97 -11.26
N ILE A 190 12.46 13.04 -11.77
CA ILE A 190 11.36 13.34 -12.71
C ILE A 190 10.40 14.35 -12.05
N LYS A 191 9.93 14.06 -10.82
CA LYS A 191 9.02 14.95 -10.10
C LYS A 191 9.58 16.36 -9.88
N LYS A 192 10.90 16.49 -9.65
CA LYS A 192 11.56 17.81 -9.55
C LYS A 192 11.47 18.63 -10.84
N GLN A 193 11.38 17.99 -12.01
CA GLN A 193 11.25 18.68 -13.30
C GLN A 193 9.87 19.30 -13.49
N PHE A 194 8.83 18.77 -12.84
CA PHE A 194 7.46 19.22 -13.04
C PHE A 194 7.27 20.71 -12.75
N ARG A 195 7.99 21.27 -11.78
CA ARG A 195 7.98 22.72 -11.53
C ARG A 195 8.53 23.51 -12.70
N ALA A 196 9.58 23.03 -13.36
CA ALA A 196 10.15 23.68 -14.54
C ALA A 196 9.18 23.59 -15.73
N ILE A 197 8.54 22.43 -15.92
CA ILE A 197 7.51 22.21 -16.94
C ILE A 197 6.33 23.17 -16.74
N ALA A 198 5.78 23.21 -15.53
CA ALA A 198 4.68 24.12 -15.18
C ALA A 198 5.04 25.59 -15.42
N ASN A 199 6.24 26.02 -15.02
CA ASN A 199 6.69 27.39 -15.28
C ASN A 199 6.83 27.70 -16.78
N CYS A 200 7.32 26.74 -17.57
CA CYS A 200 7.44 26.88 -19.02
C CYS A 200 6.04 27.10 -19.65
N LEU A 201 5.07 26.26 -19.31
CA LEU A 201 3.68 26.40 -19.78
C LEU A 201 3.07 27.75 -19.42
N VAL A 202 3.30 28.25 -18.19
CA VAL A 202 2.83 29.59 -17.78
C VAL A 202 3.44 30.72 -18.60
N VAL A 203 4.70 30.58 -19.04
CA VAL A 203 5.35 31.58 -19.89
C VAL A 203 4.84 31.50 -21.33
N GLN A 204 4.67 30.29 -21.87
CA GLN A 204 4.23 30.09 -23.26
C GLN A 204 2.74 30.41 -23.47
N ALA A 205 1.93 30.32 -22.41
CA ALA A 205 0.50 30.66 -22.46
C ALA A 205 0.20 32.17 -22.34
N LYS A 206 1.23 33.03 -22.20
CA LYS A 206 1.10 34.49 -22.14
C LYS A 206 1.41 35.12 -23.49
#